data_AF-A0A8D5G030-F1
#
_entry.id   AF-A0A8D5G030-F1
#
_cell.length_a   1.000
_cell.length_b   1.000
_cell.length_c   1.000
_cell.angle_alpha   90.00
_cell.angle_beta   90.00
_cell.angle_gamma   90.00
#
_symmetry.space_group_name_H-M   'P 1'
#
loop_
_entity.id
_entity.type
_entity.pdbx_description
1 polymer ?
#
loop_
_entity_poly.entity_id
_entity_poly.type
_entity_poly.pdbx_seq_one_letter_code
_entity_poly.pdbx_strand_id
1 'polypeptide(L)'
;MMAIQPQVLDTLKELAAKELDAVAERLASLNKAFDEANKKLVMLHEYRNSYLEKFDSAVKLGLGAESYINYQNFLHKLDQAIVGQKDSVDYAHRQVLMQREVWQESQRKKLSFEVLSDRADQRMHRQELKQDQKLMDEHAMRHGKFNR
;
A
#
# COMPACT_ATOMS: atom_id res chain seq x y z
N MET A 1 9.88 -31.82 -17.86
CA MET A 1 9.26 -30.67 -17.16
C MET A 1 8.51 -29.85 -18.20
N MET A 2 7.18 -29.71 -18.08
CA MET A 2 6.44 -28.73 -18.88
C MET A 2 6.97 -27.35 -18.53
N ALA A 3 7.69 -26.71 -19.45
CA ALA A 3 8.03 -25.31 -19.30
C ALA A 3 6.71 -24.52 -19.26
N ILE A 4 6.52 -23.72 -18.20
CA ILE A 4 5.37 -22.82 -18.11
C ILE A 4 5.39 -21.95 -19.39
N GLN A 5 4.28 -21.97 -20.13
CA GLN A 5 4.17 -21.24 -21.39
C GLN A 5 4.22 -19.73 -21.12
N PRO A 6 4.90 -18.93 -21.97
CA PRO A 6 5.03 -17.48 -21.78
C PRO A 6 3.69 -16.76 -21.58
N GLN A 7 2.65 -17.19 -22.31
CA GLN A 7 1.30 -16.64 -22.18
C GLN A 7 0.69 -16.82 -20.77
N VAL A 8 1.09 -17.87 -20.05
CA VAL A 8 0.71 -18.07 -18.64
C VAL A 8 1.47 -17.11 -17.72
N LEU A 9 2.74 -16.85 -17.99
CA LEU A 9 3.55 -15.89 -17.22
C LEU A 9 3.05 -14.45 -17.40
N ASP A 10 2.64 -14.08 -18.61
CA ASP A 10 2.00 -12.79 -18.88
C ASP A 10 0.69 -12.63 -18.11
N THR A 11 -0.15 -13.67 -18.12
CA THR A 11 -1.40 -13.67 -17.34
C THR A 11 -1.14 -13.52 -15.84
N LEU A 12 -0.13 -14.22 -15.31
CA LEU A 12 0.26 -14.11 -13.90
C LEU A 12 0.83 -12.73 -13.54
N LYS A 13 1.59 -12.12 -14.45
CA LYS A 13 2.11 -10.76 -14.32
C LYS A 13 0.97 -9.74 -14.27
N GLU A 14 0.00 -9.85 -15.16
CA GLU A 14 -1.21 -9.00 -15.16
C GLU A 14 -2.03 -9.16 -13.87
N LEU A 15 -2.23 -10.40 -13.42
CA LEU A 15 -2.95 -10.66 -12.17
C LEU A 15 -2.22 -10.05 -10.97
N ALA A 16 -0.90 -10.20 -10.90
CA ALA A 16 -0.10 -9.60 -9.84
C ALA A 16 -0.09 -8.06 -9.89
N ALA A 17 -0.16 -7.46 -11.09
CA ALA A 17 -0.30 -6.02 -11.25
C ALA A 17 -1.65 -5.53 -10.71
N LYS A 18 -2.76 -6.20 -11.06
CA LYS A 18 -4.10 -5.88 -10.53
C LYS A 18 -4.18 -6.03 -9.01
N GLU A 19 -3.54 -7.07 -8.47
CA GLU A 19 -3.44 -7.29 -7.03
C GLU A 19 -2.68 -6.15 -6.35
N LEU A 20 -1.54 -5.74 -6.91
CA LEU A 20 -0.73 -4.63 -6.41
C LEU A 20 -1.52 -3.31 -6.41
N ASP A 21 -2.26 -3.03 -7.48
CA ASP A 21 -3.08 -1.81 -7.58
C ASP A 21 -4.16 -1.78 -6.50
N ALA A 22 -4.90 -2.88 -6.31
CA ALA A 22 -5.92 -2.98 -5.26
C ALA A 22 -5.33 -2.83 -3.85
N VAL A 23 -4.15 -3.41 -3.61
CA VAL A 23 -3.42 -3.30 -2.34
C VAL A 23 -2.92 -1.87 -2.10
N ALA A 24 -2.50 -1.16 -3.16
CA ALA A 24 -2.08 0.24 -3.10
C ALA A 24 -3.26 1.19 -2.83
N GLU A 25 -4.41 0.98 -3.47
CA GLU A 25 -5.64 1.72 -3.20
C GLU A 25 -6.07 1.59 -1.73
N ARG A 26 -6.03 0.35 -1.20
CA ARG A 26 -6.32 0.10 0.21
C ARG A 26 -5.31 0.80 1.14
N LEU A 27 -4.02 0.78 0.81
CA LEU A 27 -3.00 1.49 1.57
C LEU A 27 -3.24 3.01 1.58
N ALA A 28 -3.62 3.59 0.45
CA ALA A 28 -3.98 5.00 0.35
C ALA A 28 -5.19 5.35 1.23
N SER A 29 -6.22 4.52 1.21
CA SER A 29 -7.40 4.67 2.07
C SER A 29 -7.04 4.63 3.57
N LEU A 30 -6.20 3.68 3.98
CA LEU A 30 -5.75 3.56 5.37
C LEU A 30 -4.89 4.74 5.81
N ASN A 31 -4.00 5.24 4.94
CA ASN A 31 -3.20 6.44 5.21
C ASN A 31 -4.10 7.67 5.42
N LYS A 32 -5.14 7.83 4.59
CA LYS A 32 -6.11 8.91 4.76
C LYS A 32 -6.84 8.80 6.10
N ALA A 33 -7.31 7.61 6.46
CA ALA A 33 -7.98 7.38 7.74
C ALA A 33 -7.05 7.67 8.94
N PHE A 34 -5.77 7.31 8.85
CA PHE A 34 -4.77 7.63 9.86
C PHE A 34 -4.53 9.14 10.00
N ASP A 35 -4.41 9.86 8.88
CA ASP A 35 -4.26 11.33 8.89
C ASP A 35 -5.49 12.02 9.48
N GLU A 36 -6.69 11.60 9.10
CA GLU A 36 -7.95 12.11 9.67
C GLU A 36 -8.06 11.86 11.18
N ALA A 37 -7.66 10.67 11.64
CA ALA A 37 -7.65 10.35 13.06
C ALA A 37 -6.65 11.23 13.84
N ASN A 38 -5.47 11.51 13.28
CA ASN A 38 -4.49 12.41 13.88
C ASN A 38 -4.99 13.85 13.93
N LYS A 39 -5.56 14.36 12.83
CA LYS A 39 -6.15 15.70 12.79
C LYS A 39 -7.19 15.87 13.89
N LYS A 40 -8.06 14.87 14.07
CA LYS A 40 -9.06 14.89 15.15
C LYS A 40 -8.43 14.90 16.54
N LEU A 41 -7.35 14.13 16.76
CA LEU A 41 -6.62 14.15 18.01
C LEU A 41 -6.02 15.54 18.31
N VAL A 42 -5.41 16.18 17.30
CA VAL A 42 -4.88 17.55 17.41
C VAL A 42 -5.98 18.53 17.78
N MET A 43 -7.12 18.50 17.08
CA MET A 43 -8.26 19.37 17.40
C MET A 43 -8.77 19.18 18.82
N LEU A 44 -8.82 17.95 19.34
CA LEU A 44 -9.24 17.70 20.73
C LEU A 44 -8.26 18.30 21.74
N HIS A 45 -6.95 18.22 21.48
CA HIS A 45 -5.94 18.84 22.33
C HIS A 45 -6.00 20.37 22.29
N GLU A 46 -6.15 20.96 21.10
CA GLU A 46 -6.34 22.41 20.94
C GLU A 46 -7.58 22.89 21.69
N TYR A 47 -8.71 22.18 21.50
CA TYR A 47 -9.95 22.49 22.19
C TYR A 47 -9.81 22.40 23.71
N ARG A 48 -9.12 21.37 24.22
CA ARG A 48 -8.82 21.21 25.65
C ARG A 48 -8.02 22.39 26.20
N ASN A 49 -6.98 22.82 25.48
CA ASN A 49 -6.13 23.93 25.92
C ASN A 49 -6.92 25.23 25.98
N SER A 50 -7.69 25.55 24.94
CA SER A 50 -8.59 26.71 24.95
C SER A 50 -9.65 26.62 26.05
N TYR A 51 -10.11 25.41 26.40
CA TYR A 51 -11.06 25.20 27.49
C TYR A 51 -10.42 25.46 28.87
N LEU A 52 -9.14 25.12 29.06
CA LEU A 52 -8.37 25.45 30.26
C LEU A 52 -8.10 26.95 30.42
N GLU A 53 -7.75 27.65 29.34
CA GLU A 53 -7.53 29.10 29.36
C GLU A 53 -8.80 29.89 29.74
N LYS A 54 -9.95 29.47 29.18
CA LYS A 54 -11.25 30.06 29.53
C LYS A 54 -11.59 29.87 31.01
N PHE A 55 -11.22 28.71 31.57
CA PHE A 55 -11.48 28.42 32.96
C PHE A 55 -10.59 29.19 33.91
N ASP A 56 -9.29 29.28 33.64
CA ASP A 56 -8.38 30.12 34.43
C ASP A 56 -8.88 31.57 34.50
N SER A 57 -9.35 32.09 33.36
CA SER A 57 -9.98 33.42 33.29
C SER A 57 -11.26 33.50 34.12
N ALA A 58 -12.13 32.49 34.06
CA ALA A 58 -13.40 32.47 34.79
C ALA A 58 -13.19 32.34 36.32
N VAL A 59 -12.20 31.55 36.75
CA VAL A 59 -11.83 31.41 38.16
C VAL A 59 -11.31 32.73 38.73
N LYS A 60 -10.46 33.46 37.97
CA LYS A 60 -9.98 34.80 38.36
C LYS A 60 -11.11 35.82 38.53
N LEU A 61 -12.24 35.63 37.88
CA LEU A 61 -13.43 36.49 37.98
C LEU A 61 -14.41 36.05 39.08
N GLY A 62 -14.09 35.02 39.87
CA GLY A 62 -14.94 34.54 40.96
C GLY A 62 -16.00 33.52 40.52
N LEU A 63 -15.55 32.39 39.99
CA LEU A 63 -16.43 31.30 39.54
C LEU A 63 -17.19 30.65 40.71
N GLY A 64 -18.50 30.44 40.54
CA GLY A 64 -19.33 29.72 41.52
C GLY A 64 -19.03 28.21 41.57
N ALA A 65 -19.31 27.58 42.71
CA ALA A 65 -19.01 26.17 42.97
C ALA A 65 -19.66 25.19 41.97
N GLU A 66 -20.91 25.44 41.58
CA GLU A 66 -21.61 24.61 40.58
C GLU A 66 -20.93 24.67 39.21
N SER A 67 -20.56 25.88 38.76
CA SER A 67 -19.85 26.08 37.50
C SER A 67 -18.47 25.43 37.52
N TYR A 68 -17.79 25.44 38.66
CA TYR A 68 -16.52 24.72 38.84
C TYR A 68 -16.69 23.20 38.69
N ILE A 69 -17.71 22.61 39.30
CA ILE A 69 -17.99 21.16 39.18
C ILE A 69 -18.33 20.79 37.73
N ASN A 70 -19.18 21.58 37.07
CA ASN A 70 -19.56 21.35 35.67
C ASN A 70 -18.34 21.39 34.75
N TYR A 71 -17.42 22.32 35.01
CA TYR A 71 -16.16 22.42 34.30
C TYR A 71 -15.31 21.14 34.44
N GLN A 72 -15.06 20.69 35.68
CA GLN A 72 -14.27 19.48 35.95
C GLN A 72 -14.88 18.24 35.29
N ASN A 73 -16.21 18.10 35.35
CA ASN A 73 -16.92 16.99 34.72
C ASN A 73 -16.75 16.98 33.19
N PHE A 74 -16.81 18.14 32.55
CA PHE A 74 -16.60 18.22 31.11
C PHE A 74 -15.14 17.97 30.73
N LEU A 75 -14.19 18.54 31.47
CA LEU A 75 -12.76 18.29 31.26
C LEU A 75 -12.43 16.80 31.36
N HIS A 76 -13.01 16.10 32.34
CA HIS A 76 -12.85 14.65 32.47
C HIS A 76 -13.37 13.88 31.25
N LYS A 77 -14.55 14.24 30.73
CA LYS A 77 -15.10 13.63 29.51
C LYS A 77 -14.23 13.92 28.28
N LEU A 78 -13.68 15.12 28.19
CA LEU A 78 -12.77 15.50 27.11
C LEU A 78 -11.46 14.71 27.16
N ASP A 79 -10.91 14.50 28.36
CA ASP A 79 -9.72 13.68 28.57
C ASP A 79 -9.97 12.21 28.17
N GLN A 80 -11.13 11.66 28.53
CA GLN A 80 -11.53 10.32 28.08
C GLN A 80 -11.66 10.24 26.54
N ALA A 81 -12.24 11.28 25.91
CA ALA A 81 -12.36 11.33 24.45
C ALA A 81 -10.99 11.41 23.77
N ILE A 82 -10.04 12.15 24.34
CA ILE A 82 -8.65 12.21 23.85
C ILE A 82 -7.97 10.84 23.94
N VAL A 83 -8.12 10.13 25.06
CA VAL A 83 -7.58 8.77 25.21
C VAL A 83 -8.17 7.84 24.15
N GLY A 84 -9.49 7.81 23.99
CA GLY A 84 -10.13 6.96 22.96
C GLY A 84 -9.75 7.36 21.53
N GLN A 85 -9.54 8.65 21.26
CA GLN A 85 -9.06 9.10 19.96
C GLN A 85 -7.61 8.70 19.71
N LYS A 86 -6.75 8.73 20.74
CA LYS A 86 -5.37 8.24 20.65
C LYS A 86 -5.33 6.75 20.35
N ASP A 87 -6.15 5.93 21.02
CA ASP A 87 -6.25 4.50 20.71
C ASP A 87 -6.69 4.26 19.25
N SER A 88 -7.58 5.11 18.73
CA SER A 88 -8.02 5.07 17.33
C SER A 88 -6.90 5.42 16.35
N VAL A 89 -6.07 6.42 16.67
CA VAL A 89 -4.86 6.77 15.91
C VAL A 89 -3.88 5.60 15.88
N ASP A 90 -3.61 5.00 17.04
CA ASP A 90 -2.69 3.88 17.16
C ASP A 90 -3.19 2.65 16.39
N TYR A 91 -4.51 2.40 16.43
CA TYR A 91 -5.13 1.36 15.61
C TYR A 91 -4.96 1.62 14.11
N ALA A 92 -5.29 2.82 13.64
CA ALA A 92 -5.14 3.19 12.23
C ALA A 92 -3.68 3.08 11.76
N HIS A 93 -2.73 3.50 12.61
CA HIS A 93 -1.31 3.35 12.34
C HIS A 93 -0.90 1.89 12.14
N ARG A 94 -1.34 0.99 13.04
CA ARG A 94 -1.08 -0.46 12.90
C ARG A 94 -1.64 -1.01 11.59
N GLN A 95 -2.84 -0.59 11.18
CA GLN A 95 -3.42 -1.03 9.90
C GLN A 95 -2.58 -0.57 8.70
N VAL A 96 -2.08 0.67 8.72
CA VAL A 96 -1.16 1.17 7.68
C VAL A 96 0.10 0.32 7.61
N LEU A 97 0.72 0.01 8.75
CA LEU A 97 1.94 -0.81 8.80
C LEU A 97 1.71 -2.21 8.23
N MET A 98 0.64 -2.89 8.64
CA MET A 98 0.30 -4.22 8.14
C MET A 98 0.03 -4.20 6.63
N GLN A 99 -0.74 -3.21 6.14
CA GLN A 99 -1.03 -3.10 4.71
C GLN A 99 0.23 -2.77 3.89
N ARG A 100 1.18 -2.03 4.46
CA ARG A 100 2.46 -1.73 3.82
C ARG A 100 3.29 -2.99 3.61
N GLU A 101 3.28 -3.93 4.55
CA GLU A 101 3.94 -5.23 4.39
C GLU A 101 3.32 -6.03 3.24
N VAL A 102 1.98 -6.08 3.18
CA VAL A 102 1.25 -6.72 2.07
C VAL A 102 1.61 -6.08 0.74
N TRP A 103 1.64 -4.75 0.67
CA TRP A 103 2.05 -4.01 -0.53
C TRP A 103 3.46 -4.37 -1.00
N GLN A 104 4.41 -4.44 -0.07
CA GLN A 104 5.79 -4.86 -0.40
C GLN A 104 5.84 -6.29 -0.93
N GLU A 105 5.03 -7.20 -0.38
CA GLU A 105 4.96 -8.58 -0.85
C GLU A 105 4.35 -8.68 -2.26
N SER A 106 3.23 -8.01 -2.51
CA SER A 106 2.62 -7.95 -3.84
C SER A 106 3.56 -7.35 -4.88
N GLN A 107 4.33 -6.31 -4.50
CA GLN A 107 5.36 -5.71 -5.36
C GLN A 107 6.46 -6.73 -5.71
N ARG A 108 6.98 -7.47 -4.72
CA ARG A 108 8.00 -8.52 -4.94
C ARG A 108 7.48 -9.63 -5.85
N LYS A 109 6.22 -10.05 -5.67
CA LYS A 109 5.56 -11.06 -6.48
C LYS A 109 5.45 -10.61 -7.94
N LYS A 110 5.00 -9.38 -8.19
CA LYS A 110 4.94 -8.79 -9.54
C LYS A 110 6.30 -8.81 -10.23
N LEU A 111 7.34 -8.28 -9.56
CA LEU A 111 8.72 -8.25 -10.08
C LEU A 111 9.24 -9.66 -10.40
N SER A 112 8.88 -10.65 -9.58
CA SER A 112 9.28 -12.04 -9.82
C SER A 112 8.68 -12.60 -11.11
N PHE A 113 7.40 -12.28 -11.40
CA PHE A 113 6.77 -12.69 -12.66
C PHE A 113 7.33 -11.93 -13.86
N GLU A 114 7.62 -10.63 -13.74
CA GLU A 114 8.31 -9.85 -14.79
C GLU A 114 9.64 -10.52 -15.17
N VAL A 115 10.49 -10.83 -14.19
CA VAL A 115 11.78 -11.50 -14.44
C VAL A 115 11.60 -12.88 -15.08
N LEU A 116 10.59 -13.65 -14.68
CA LEU A 116 10.33 -14.97 -15.27
C LEU A 116 9.82 -14.87 -16.71
N SER A 117 8.96 -13.90 -16.99
CA SER A 117 8.44 -13.59 -18.33
C SER A 117 9.58 -13.23 -19.28
N ASP A 118 10.41 -12.25 -18.90
CA ASP A 118 11.55 -11.80 -19.72
C ASP A 118 12.50 -12.97 -20.05
N ARG A 119 12.76 -13.84 -19.07
CA ARG A 119 13.59 -15.03 -19.28
C ARG A 119 12.94 -16.05 -20.21
N ALA A 120 11.61 -16.18 -20.19
CA ALA A 120 10.87 -17.07 -21.09
C ALA A 120 10.93 -16.54 -22.54
N ASP A 121 10.70 -15.25 -22.72
CA ASP A 121 10.75 -14.58 -24.03
C ASP A 121 12.14 -14.69 -24.66
N GLN A 122 13.19 -14.44 -23.89
CA GLN A 122 14.57 -14.63 -24.33
C GLN A 122 14.87 -16.09 -24.73
N ARG A 123 14.30 -17.08 -24.03
CA ARG A 123 14.48 -18.50 -24.40
C ARG A 123 13.79 -18.82 -25.72
N MET A 124 12.56 -18.34 -25.91
CA MET A 124 11.82 -18.53 -27.16
C MET A 124 12.55 -17.89 -28.33
N HIS A 125 12.96 -16.63 -28.20
CA HIS A 125 13.65 -15.91 -29.25
C HIS A 125 14.95 -16.63 -29.67
N ARG A 126 15.72 -17.15 -28.71
CA ARG A 126 16.90 -17.97 -29.01
C ARG A 126 16.57 -19.28 -29.72
N GLN A 127 15.42 -19.88 -29.43
CA GLN A 127 14.97 -21.12 -30.06
C GLN A 127 14.46 -20.87 -31.49
N GLU A 128 13.79 -19.74 -31.73
CA GLU A 128 13.37 -19.29 -33.07
C GLU A 128 14.58 -19.01 -33.95
N LEU A 129 15.55 -18.21 -33.47
CA LEU A 129 16.79 -17.94 -34.21
C LEU A 129 17.56 -19.21 -34.60
N LYS A 130 17.59 -20.21 -33.72
CA LYS A 130 18.22 -21.52 -34.01
C LYS A 130 17.44 -22.31 -35.07
N GLN A 131 16.12 -22.24 -35.06
CA GLN A 131 15.28 -22.90 -36.05
C GLN A 131 15.42 -22.24 -37.42
N ASP A 132 15.40 -20.91 -37.48
CA ASP A 132 15.59 -20.14 -38.71
C ASP A 132 16.95 -20.39 -39.34
N GLN A 133 18.03 -20.36 -38.53
CA GLN A 133 19.37 -20.70 -39.01
C GLN A 133 19.43 -22.10 -39.62
N LYS A 134 18.83 -23.10 -38.95
CA LYS A 134 18.79 -24.47 -39.45
C LYS A 134 18.04 -24.58 -40.78
N LEU A 135 16.92 -23.89 -40.92
CA LEU A 135 16.14 -23.86 -42.17
C LEU A 135 16.97 -23.22 -43.30
N MET A 136 17.64 -22.10 -43.04
CA MET A 136 18.53 -21.45 -44.02
C MET A 136 19.67 -22.38 -44.47
N ASP A 137 20.32 -23.06 -43.52
CA ASP A 137 21.39 -24.01 -43.81
C ASP A 137 20.91 -25.19 -44.67
N GLU A 138 19.73 -25.75 -44.37
CA GLU A 138 19.11 -26.82 -45.16
C GLU A 138 18.78 -26.38 -46.59
N HIS A 139 18.24 -25.17 -46.76
CA HIS A 139 17.98 -24.59 -48.08
C HIS A 139 19.27 -24.38 -48.88
N ALA A 140 20.33 -23.85 -48.24
CA ALA A 140 21.63 -23.65 -48.88
C ALA A 140 22.26 -24.98 -49.33
N MET A 141 22.21 -26.03 -48.50
CA MET A 141 22.71 -27.36 -48.85
C MET A 141 21.94 -28.02 -49.99
N ARG A 142 20.62 -27.82 -50.08
CA ARG A 142 19.82 -28.31 -51.21
C ARG A 142 20.23 -27.61 -52.51
N HIS A 143 20.30 -26.29 -52.53
CA HIS A 143 20.71 -25.56 -53.73
C HIS A 143 22.15 -25.83 -54.15
N GLY A 144 23.08 -25.99 -53.20
CA GLY A 144 24.47 -26.35 -53.50
C GLY A 144 24.67 -27.74 -54.11
N LYS A 145 23.72 -28.67 -53.91
CA LYS A 145 23.71 -30.01 -54.55
C LYS A 145 23.14 -30.01 -55.98
N PHE A 146 22.29 -29.04 -56.33
CA PHE A 146 21.71 -28.92 -57.67
C PHE A 146 22.57 -28.13 -58.65
N ASN A 147 23.58 -27.40 -58.18
CA ASN A 147 24.46 -26.57 -59.00
C ASN A 147 25.84 -27.21 -59.26
N ARG A 148 25.90 -28.56 -59.27
CA ARG A 148 27.08 -29.38 -59.59
C ARG A 148 26.76 -30.38 -60.69
#